data_AF-A0A9N9B351-F1
#
_entry.id   AF-A0A9N9B351-F1
#
_cell.length_a   1.000
_cell.length_b   1.000
_cell.length_c   1.000
_cell.angle_alpha   90.00
_cell.angle_beta   90.00
_cell.angle_gamma   90.00
#
_symmetry.space_group_name_H-M   'P 1'
#
loop_
_entity.id
_entity.type
_entity.pdbx_description
1 polymer ?
#
loop_
_entity_poly.entity_id
_entity_poly.type
_entity_poly.pdbx_seq_one_letter_code
_entity_poly.pdbx_strand_id
1 'polypeptide(L)'
;MKYTVKIVFFIVTLFVLSDVEAHFELLNPPPRGPFDENLLSISPCASYNSTNTSAITTFPLNGQATSKFEDGDGNFVYRYALTSNATFTNVCSNITLSTTDTYPKQITTQLDLTLASAKAGDQGVLQAYYVSNNGNESWYQCADIKVVAASSAPTIAIGSVMFYTILAVILMTNGHDYKF
;
A
#
# COMPACT_ATOMS: atom_id res chain seq x y z
N MET A 1 -4.80 -6.53 -59.53
CA MET A 1 -4.02 -5.97 -58.40
C MET A 1 -4.60 -4.61 -57.98
N LYS A 2 -5.64 -4.57 -57.13
CA LYS A 2 -6.17 -3.31 -56.57
C LYS A 2 -6.48 -3.39 -55.06
N TYR A 3 -6.32 -4.58 -54.47
CA TYR A 3 -6.71 -4.86 -53.09
C TYR A 3 -5.51 -4.97 -52.13
N THR A 4 -4.30 -5.19 -52.66
CA THR A 4 -3.10 -5.41 -51.84
C THR A 4 -2.67 -4.17 -51.05
N VAL A 5 -2.88 -2.96 -51.61
CA VAL A 5 -2.48 -1.69 -50.95
C VAL A 5 -3.42 -1.32 -49.79
N LYS A 6 -4.70 -1.71 -49.83
CA LYS A 6 -5.68 -1.39 -48.78
C LYS A 6 -5.54 -2.28 -47.55
N ILE A 7 -5.14 -3.54 -47.73
CA ILE A 7 -4.98 -4.51 -46.64
C ILE A 7 -3.75 -4.17 -45.80
N VAL A 8 -2.66 -3.71 -46.43
CA VAL A 8 -1.44 -3.30 -45.71
C VAL A 8 -1.68 -2.06 -44.84
N PHE A 9 -2.47 -1.08 -45.32
CA PHE A 9 -2.78 0.12 -44.53
C PHE A 9 -3.63 -0.20 -43.28
N PHE A 10 -4.60 -1.13 -43.40
CA PHE A 10 -5.45 -1.53 -42.28
C PHE A 10 -4.68 -2.29 -41.18
N ILE A 11 -3.70 -3.12 -41.56
CA ILE A 11 -2.86 -3.85 -40.60
C ILE A 11 -1.85 -2.92 -39.91
N VAL A 12 -1.28 -1.94 -40.64
CA VAL A 12 -0.34 -0.98 -40.05
C VAL A 12 -1.04 -0.04 -39.05
N THR A 13 -2.32 0.30 -39.25
CA THR A 13 -3.07 1.18 -38.32
C THR A 13 -3.45 0.47 -37.01
N LEU A 14 -3.59 -0.87 -37.03
CA LEU A 14 -3.99 -1.67 -35.86
C LEU A 14 -2.85 -1.92 -34.86
N PHE A 15 -1.60 -1.75 -35.29
CA PHE A 15 -0.41 -1.92 -34.43
C PHE A 15 0.03 -0.63 -33.71
N VAL A 16 -0.59 0.52 -33.97
CA VAL A 16 -0.17 1.83 -33.41
C VAL A 16 -0.98 2.24 -32.17
N LEU A 17 -1.85 1.37 -31.63
CA LEU A 17 -2.71 1.70 -30.47
C LEU A 17 -2.50 0.77 -29.27
N SER A 18 -1.38 0.05 -29.19
CA SER A 18 -1.00 -0.61 -27.94
C SER A 18 -0.29 0.39 -27.04
N ASP A 19 -1.02 1.39 -26.56
CA ASP A 19 -0.58 2.17 -25.41
C ASP A 19 -0.67 1.22 -24.22
N VAL A 20 0.49 0.66 -23.83
CA VAL A 20 0.63 -0.13 -22.61
C VAL A 20 0.68 0.88 -21.46
N GLU A 21 -0.47 1.42 -21.11
CA GLU A 21 -0.66 2.31 -19.96
C GLU A 21 -0.60 1.47 -18.68
N ALA A 22 0.26 1.84 -17.73
CA ALA A 22 0.44 1.07 -16.51
C ALA A 22 -0.72 1.33 -15.53
N HIS A 23 -1.65 0.39 -15.43
CA HIS A 23 -2.81 0.51 -14.55
C HIS A 23 -2.45 0.03 -13.15
N PHE A 24 -2.44 0.94 -12.17
CA PHE A 24 -2.27 0.59 -10.76
C PHE A 24 -3.39 1.16 -9.89
N GLU A 25 -3.73 0.44 -8.83
CA GLU A 25 -4.72 0.82 -7.83
C GLU A 25 -4.10 0.81 -6.43
N LEU A 26 -4.32 1.88 -5.66
CA LEU A 26 -4.04 1.91 -4.24
C LEU A 26 -5.18 1.18 -3.51
N LEU A 27 -4.87 0.08 -2.84
CA LEU A 27 -5.87 -0.74 -2.14
C LEU A 27 -5.96 -0.42 -0.64
N ASN A 28 -4.80 -0.21 0.00
CA ASN A 28 -4.73 0.08 1.42
C ASN A 28 -3.59 1.06 1.74
N PRO A 29 -3.84 2.17 2.46
CA PRO A 29 -5.14 2.67 2.89
C PRO A 29 -6.08 2.98 1.70
N PRO A 30 -7.41 2.95 1.89
CA PRO A 30 -8.37 3.20 0.81
C PRO A 30 -8.10 4.53 0.07
N PRO A 31 -8.24 4.56 -1.27
CA PRO A 31 -8.02 5.76 -2.04
C PRO A 31 -9.11 6.80 -1.75
N ARG A 32 -8.74 8.07 -1.88
CA ARG A 32 -9.57 9.24 -1.57
C ARG A 32 -10.83 9.32 -2.44
N GLY A 33 -10.70 8.90 -3.70
CA GLY A 33 -11.76 8.87 -4.70
C GLY A 33 -11.83 7.50 -5.37
N PRO A 34 -12.90 7.26 -6.16
CA PRO A 34 -13.01 6.04 -6.94
C PRO A 34 -11.87 5.96 -7.97
N PHE A 35 -11.50 4.73 -8.31
CA PHE A 35 -10.58 4.47 -9.40
C PHE A 35 -11.17 4.98 -10.72
N ASP A 36 -10.44 5.86 -11.40
CA ASP A 36 -10.76 6.37 -12.73
C ASP A 36 -9.45 6.53 -13.51
N GLU A 37 -9.22 5.63 -14.47
CA GLU A 37 -8.03 5.56 -15.31
C GLU A 37 -7.72 6.90 -16.01
N ASN A 38 -8.77 7.63 -16.42
CA ASN A 38 -8.62 8.89 -17.15
C ASN A 38 -8.08 10.02 -16.28
N LEU A 39 -8.21 9.88 -14.95
CA LEU A 39 -7.76 10.88 -14.00
C LEU A 39 -6.39 10.55 -13.42
N LEU A 40 -5.91 9.31 -13.55
CA LEU A 40 -4.70 8.86 -12.87
C LEU A 40 -3.46 9.68 -13.23
N SER A 41 -3.38 10.24 -14.44
CA SER A 41 -2.26 11.09 -14.88
C SER A 41 -2.30 12.53 -14.33
N ILE A 42 -3.38 12.91 -13.65
CA ILE A 42 -3.60 14.27 -13.15
C ILE A 42 -3.05 14.40 -11.72
N SER A 43 -1.91 15.07 -11.62
CA SER A 43 -1.27 15.41 -10.34
C SER A 43 -2.16 16.30 -9.45
N PRO A 44 -2.03 16.22 -8.11
CA PRO A 44 -1.24 15.25 -7.33
C PRO A 44 -2.00 13.98 -6.94
N CYS A 45 -3.31 13.93 -7.11
CA CYS A 45 -4.16 12.90 -6.50
C CYS A 45 -5.23 12.38 -7.45
N ALA A 46 -4.92 12.24 -8.74
CA ALA A 46 -5.88 11.96 -9.79
C ALA A 46 -7.05 12.97 -9.81
N SER A 47 -6.75 14.26 -9.72
CA SER A 47 -7.74 15.36 -9.59
C SER A 47 -8.58 15.39 -8.29
N TYR A 48 -8.55 14.34 -7.45
CA TYR A 48 -9.20 14.34 -6.13
C TYR A 48 -8.43 15.20 -5.11
N ASN A 49 -8.39 16.52 -5.30
CA ASN A 49 -7.50 17.41 -4.56
C ASN A 49 -8.00 17.84 -3.17
N SER A 50 -9.30 17.70 -2.92
CA SER A 50 -9.90 18.01 -1.61
C SER A 50 -9.81 16.79 -0.68
N THR A 51 -9.37 16.99 0.55
CA THR A 51 -9.38 15.96 1.60
C THR A 51 -10.77 15.35 1.76
N ASN A 52 -10.86 14.03 1.73
CA ASN A 52 -12.08 13.29 2.02
C ASN A 52 -12.18 13.06 3.53
N THR A 53 -12.86 13.97 4.23
CA THR A 53 -13.01 13.90 5.70
C THR A 53 -13.82 12.70 6.17
N SER A 54 -14.55 12.03 5.28
CA SER A 54 -15.36 10.85 5.61
C SER A 54 -14.57 9.54 5.50
N ALA A 55 -13.36 9.55 4.94
CA ALA A 55 -12.55 8.36 4.66
C ALA A 55 -11.10 8.47 5.15
N ILE A 56 -10.88 9.18 6.26
CA ILE A 56 -9.54 9.30 6.86
C ILE A 56 -9.17 8.00 7.57
N THR A 57 -8.12 7.35 7.10
CA THR A 57 -7.66 6.06 7.66
C THR A 57 -6.62 6.27 8.75
N THR A 58 -6.76 5.57 9.88
CA THR A 58 -5.69 5.56 10.89
C THR A 58 -4.48 4.82 10.36
N PHE A 59 -3.30 5.46 10.37
CA PHE A 59 -2.08 4.90 9.80
C PHE A 59 -0.90 5.10 10.77
N PRO A 60 -0.17 4.05 11.17
CA PRO A 60 0.94 4.19 12.09
C PRO A 60 2.16 4.85 11.42
N LEU A 61 3.01 5.52 12.20
CA LEU A 61 4.28 6.10 11.72
C LEU A 61 5.13 5.10 10.91
N ASN A 62 5.13 3.84 11.33
CA ASN A 62 5.73 2.72 10.63
C ASN A 62 4.63 1.74 10.20
N GLY A 63 4.08 1.95 9.01
CA GLY A 63 2.91 1.22 8.51
C GLY A 63 3.20 0.43 7.23
N GLN A 64 2.15 -0.17 6.68
CA GLN A 64 2.21 -0.84 5.38
C GLN A 64 1.14 -0.28 4.47
N ALA A 65 1.50 -0.03 3.22
CA ALA A 65 0.56 0.29 2.16
C ALA A 65 0.62 -0.77 1.06
N THR A 66 -0.50 -0.95 0.37
CA THR A 66 -0.68 -1.98 -0.63
C THR A 66 -1.26 -1.40 -1.89
N SER A 67 -0.60 -1.68 -3.01
CA SER A 67 -1.08 -1.36 -4.36
C SER A 67 -1.13 -2.60 -5.23
N LYS A 68 -2.07 -2.61 -6.17
CA LYS A 68 -2.22 -3.61 -7.22
C LYS A 68 -1.78 -3.01 -8.55
N PHE A 69 -1.16 -3.82 -9.38
CA PHE A 69 -0.71 -3.49 -10.73
C PHE A 69 -1.28 -4.54 -11.68
N GLU A 70 -1.92 -4.11 -12.77
CA GLU A 70 -2.39 -4.99 -13.85
C GLU A 70 -1.29 -5.21 -14.90
N ASP A 71 -0.41 -4.23 -15.03
CA ASP A 71 0.79 -4.19 -15.87
C ASP A 71 1.74 -3.12 -15.32
N GLY A 72 2.93 -3.02 -15.93
CA GLY A 72 3.87 -1.96 -15.58
C GLY A 72 5.31 -2.21 -16.03
N ASP A 73 5.95 -1.14 -16.46
CA ASP A 73 7.40 -0.99 -16.63
C ASP A 73 7.80 0.41 -16.15
N GLY A 74 8.47 0.50 -15.00
CA GLY A 74 8.74 1.78 -14.38
C GLY A 74 9.10 1.72 -12.91
N ASN A 75 8.95 2.87 -12.25
CA ASN A 75 9.26 3.05 -10.84
C ASN A 75 8.03 3.47 -10.07
N PHE A 76 7.75 2.78 -8.98
CA PHE A 76 6.67 3.07 -8.06
C PHE A 76 7.22 3.45 -6.68
N VAL A 77 6.59 4.40 -6.00
CA VAL A 77 6.98 4.83 -4.66
C VAL A 77 5.79 5.41 -3.91
N TYR A 78 5.79 5.23 -2.58
CA TYR A 78 4.87 5.94 -1.70
C TYR A 78 5.50 7.22 -1.17
N ARG A 79 4.69 8.27 -1.13
CA ARG A 79 5.09 9.60 -0.66
C ARG A 79 4.09 10.14 0.35
N TYR A 80 4.53 11.06 1.20
CA TYR A 80 3.69 11.69 2.20
C TYR A 80 3.83 13.21 2.17
N ALA A 81 2.72 13.91 2.43
CA ALA A 81 2.67 15.34 2.68
C ALA A 81 1.52 15.68 3.67
N LEU A 82 1.59 16.83 4.35
CA LEU A 82 0.52 17.26 5.26
C LEU A 82 -0.79 17.65 4.53
N THR A 83 -0.69 18.10 3.27
CA THR A 83 -1.84 18.43 2.43
C THR A 83 -1.50 18.08 0.98
N SER A 84 -2.51 17.99 0.11
CA SER A 84 -2.29 17.75 -1.32
C SER A 84 -1.54 18.88 -2.04
N ASN A 85 -1.47 20.08 -1.46
CA ASN A 85 -0.75 21.22 -2.03
C ASN A 85 0.67 21.37 -1.48
N ALA A 86 1.07 20.52 -0.54
CA ALA A 86 2.42 20.53 0.04
C ALA A 86 3.39 19.68 -0.79
N THR A 87 4.69 19.85 -0.54
CA THR A 87 5.72 19.02 -1.14
C THR A 87 5.65 17.59 -0.60
N PHE A 88 5.57 16.62 -1.49
CA PHE A 88 5.57 15.20 -1.16
C PHE A 88 6.99 14.67 -0.99
N THR A 89 7.22 13.93 0.11
CA THR A 89 8.50 13.27 0.41
C THR A 89 8.33 11.77 0.33
N ASN A 90 9.28 11.05 -0.30
CA ASN A 90 9.27 9.60 -0.35
C ASN A 90 9.37 9.01 1.07
N VAL A 91 8.52 8.03 1.37
CA VAL A 91 8.46 7.33 2.68
C VAL A 91 8.81 5.85 2.57
N CYS A 92 9.30 5.43 1.40
CA CYS A 92 9.90 4.13 1.15
C CYS A 92 10.93 4.25 0.01
N SER A 93 11.71 3.19 -0.20
CA SER A 93 12.56 3.07 -1.39
C SER A 93 11.71 2.91 -2.66
N ASN A 94 12.28 3.25 -3.82
CA ASN A 94 11.65 3.00 -5.11
C ASN A 94 11.49 1.49 -5.35
N ILE A 95 10.35 1.12 -5.92
CA ILE A 95 10.01 -0.24 -6.35
C ILE A 95 10.06 -0.25 -7.86
N THR A 96 10.95 -1.06 -8.43
CA THR A 96 11.04 -1.24 -9.88
C THR A 96 10.04 -2.29 -10.33
N LEU A 97 9.26 -1.95 -11.33
CA LEU A 97 8.33 -2.83 -12.03
C LEU A 97 8.87 -3.08 -13.43
N SER A 98 8.81 -4.34 -13.88
CA SER A 98 9.35 -4.78 -15.16
C SER A 98 8.27 -5.41 -16.00
N THR A 99 8.36 -5.26 -17.32
CA THR A 99 7.51 -5.99 -18.29
C THR A 99 7.64 -7.52 -18.17
N THR A 100 8.72 -8.02 -17.54
CA THR A 100 8.94 -9.44 -17.30
C THR A 100 8.29 -9.96 -16.02
N ASP A 101 7.72 -9.08 -15.20
CA ASP A 101 7.00 -9.49 -13.99
C ASP A 101 5.71 -10.23 -14.35
N THR A 102 5.23 -11.07 -13.43
CA THR A 102 3.92 -11.71 -13.56
C THR A 102 2.84 -10.80 -12.98
N TYR A 103 1.82 -10.49 -13.80
CA TYR A 103 0.67 -9.67 -13.42
C TYR A 103 -0.66 -10.47 -13.50
N PRO A 104 -1.72 -10.07 -12.76
CA PRO A 104 -1.77 -8.95 -11.83
C PRO A 104 -0.90 -9.20 -10.59
N LYS A 105 -0.27 -8.13 -10.09
CA LYS A 105 0.67 -8.17 -8.98
C LYS A 105 0.22 -7.23 -7.88
N GLN A 106 0.22 -7.73 -6.64
CA GLN A 106 -0.01 -6.90 -5.47
C GLN A 106 1.30 -6.72 -4.70
N ILE A 107 1.60 -5.49 -4.33
CA ILE A 107 2.82 -5.15 -3.59
C ILE A 107 2.41 -4.46 -2.30
N THR A 108 2.79 -5.08 -1.18
CA THR A 108 2.71 -4.48 0.15
C THR A 108 4.10 -3.97 0.54
N THR A 109 4.16 -2.70 0.93
CA THR A 109 5.42 -2.01 1.20
C THR A 109 5.41 -1.42 2.60
N GLN A 110 6.46 -1.69 3.37
CA GLN A 110 6.70 -1.04 4.65
C GLN A 110 7.05 0.44 4.41
N LEU A 111 6.35 1.33 5.10
CA LEU A 111 6.54 2.77 5.01
C LEU A 111 7.08 3.31 6.34
N ASP A 112 7.99 4.27 6.24
CA ASP A 112 8.47 5.07 7.36
C ASP A 112 8.10 6.54 7.12
N LEU A 113 7.01 6.98 7.77
CA LEU A 113 6.53 8.36 7.64
C LEU A 113 7.45 9.36 8.35
N THR A 114 8.37 8.91 9.21
CA THR A 114 9.34 9.81 9.86
C THR A 114 10.34 10.39 8.86
N LEU A 115 10.57 9.71 7.72
CA LEU A 115 11.34 10.23 6.59
C LEU A 115 10.75 11.53 6.02
N ALA A 116 9.43 11.70 6.14
CA ALA A 116 8.72 12.92 5.77
C ALA A 116 8.45 13.85 6.97
N SER A 117 9.16 13.65 8.09
CA SER A 117 8.98 14.39 9.35
C SER A 117 7.56 14.31 9.95
N ALA A 118 6.78 13.28 9.60
CA ALA A 118 5.46 13.07 10.15
C ALA A 118 5.51 12.75 11.65
N LYS A 119 4.47 13.15 12.38
CA LYS A 119 4.33 12.92 13.82
C LYS A 119 2.96 12.33 14.14
N ALA A 120 2.88 11.59 15.24
CA ALA A 120 1.60 11.13 15.76
C ALA A 120 0.68 12.33 16.03
N GLY A 121 -0.55 12.26 15.54
CA GLY A 121 -1.52 13.35 15.56
C GLY A 121 -1.60 14.14 14.25
N ASP A 122 -0.65 14.00 13.33
CA ASP A 122 -0.76 14.62 12.01
C ASP A 122 -1.93 14.02 11.23
N GLN A 123 -2.60 14.86 10.45
CA GLN A 123 -3.46 14.41 9.37
C GLN A 123 -2.77 14.80 8.07
N GLY A 124 -2.63 13.85 7.16
CA GLY A 124 -1.88 14.05 5.93
C GLY A 124 -2.38 13.17 4.80
N VAL A 125 -1.62 13.20 3.71
CA VAL A 125 -1.94 12.56 2.44
C VAL A 125 -0.83 11.59 2.11
N LEU A 126 -1.17 10.31 2.00
CA LEU A 126 -0.30 9.29 1.44
C LEU A 126 -0.56 9.21 -0.07
N GLN A 127 0.45 9.45 -0.88
CA GLN A 127 0.39 9.37 -2.34
C GLN A 127 1.11 8.11 -2.82
N ALA A 128 0.40 7.27 -3.56
CA ALA A 128 0.97 6.26 -4.42
C ALA A 128 1.35 6.94 -5.75
N TYR A 129 2.62 6.85 -6.13
CA TYR A 129 3.18 7.54 -7.28
C TYR A 129 3.94 6.57 -8.18
N TYR A 130 3.53 6.48 -9.43
CA TYR A 130 4.20 5.69 -10.45
C TYR A 130 4.78 6.62 -11.53
N VAL A 131 5.95 6.26 -12.06
CA VAL A 131 6.53 6.84 -13.28
C VAL A 131 6.90 5.72 -14.23
N SER A 132 6.50 5.83 -15.49
CA SER A 132 6.91 4.89 -16.53
C SER A 132 8.42 4.90 -16.73
N ASN A 133 8.98 3.79 -17.22
CA ASN A 133 10.41 3.66 -17.45
C ASN A 133 10.94 4.66 -18.51
N ASN A 134 10.08 5.07 -19.45
CA ASN A 134 10.40 6.12 -20.42
C ASN A 134 10.33 7.55 -19.82
N GLY A 135 9.86 7.70 -18.58
CA GLY A 135 9.78 8.97 -17.84
C GLY A 135 8.71 9.94 -18.33
N ASN A 136 7.93 9.58 -19.35
CA ASN A 136 6.97 10.48 -19.99
C ASN A 136 5.61 10.49 -19.30
N GLU A 137 5.30 9.45 -18.53
CA GLU A 137 4.00 9.26 -17.90
C GLU A 137 4.16 9.07 -16.40
N SER A 138 3.27 9.70 -15.66
CA SER A 138 3.21 9.61 -14.21
C SER A 138 1.76 9.43 -13.80
N TRP A 139 1.51 8.51 -12.88
CA TRP A 139 0.18 8.26 -12.35
C TRP A 139 0.17 8.42 -10.83
N TYR A 140 -0.99 8.86 -10.32
CA TYR A 140 -1.16 9.33 -8.97
C TYR A 140 -2.43 8.74 -8.35
N GLN A 141 -2.33 8.26 -7.11
CA GLN A 141 -3.50 8.06 -6.25
C GLN A 141 -3.16 8.50 -4.84
N CYS A 142 -4.14 9.02 -4.12
CA CYS A 142 -3.95 9.50 -2.76
C CYS A 142 -4.93 8.84 -1.81
N ALA A 143 -4.49 8.66 -0.57
CA ALA A 143 -5.33 8.30 0.57
C ALA A 143 -5.15 9.35 1.68
N ASP A 144 -6.24 9.69 2.35
CA ASP A 144 -6.20 10.56 3.52
C ASP A 144 -5.93 9.72 4.78
N ILE A 145 -4.91 10.11 5.54
CA ILE A 145 -4.50 9.36 6.74
C ILE A 145 -4.42 10.23 7.99
N LYS A 146 -4.73 9.62 9.13
CA LYS A 146 -4.44 10.15 10.46
C LYS A 146 -3.28 9.37 11.05
N VAL A 147 -2.15 10.05 11.25
CA VAL A 147 -0.93 9.44 11.74
C VAL A 147 -1.07 9.13 13.23
N VAL A 148 -0.82 7.89 13.61
CA VAL A 148 -0.74 7.45 15.01
C VAL A 148 0.68 6.99 15.34
N ALA A 149 0.98 6.88 16.64
CA ALA A 149 2.23 6.30 17.09
C ALA A 149 2.46 4.93 16.44
N ALA A 150 3.72 4.54 16.26
CA ALA A 150 4.04 3.24 15.70
C ALA A 150 3.29 2.15 16.50
N SER A 151 2.52 1.31 15.80
CA SER A 151 1.98 0.13 16.43
C SER A 151 3.17 -0.76 16.72
N SER A 152 3.58 -0.87 17.98
CA SER A 152 4.42 -1.98 18.38
C SER A 152 3.66 -3.24 17.97
N ALA A 153 4.25 -4.05 17.10
CA ALA A 153 3.85 -5.45 17.00
C ALA A 153 3.79 -6.02 18.43
N PRO A 154 2.86 -6.92 18.77
CA PRO A 154 2.86 -7.53 20.09
C PRO A 154 4.19 -8.26 20.26
N THR A 155 5.13 -7.65 20.98
CA THR A 155 6.29 -8.35 21.50
C THR A 155 5.71 -9.37 22.47
N ILE A 156 5.68 -10.64 22.07
CA ILE A 156 5.47 -11.73 23.03
C ILE A 156 6.70 -11.66 23.94
N ALA A 157 6.54 -10.96 25.06
CA ALA A 157 7.42 -11.11 26.20
C ALA A 157 7.22 -12.53 26.68
N ILE A 158 8.02 -13.46 26.17
CA ILE A 158 8.35 -14.69 26.89
C ILE A 158 9.10 -14.26 28.14
N GLY A 159 8.33 -13.80 29.13
CA GLY A 159 8.79 -13.61 30.49
C GLY A 159 9.34 -14.95 30.95
N SER A 160 10.62 -14.97 31.28
CA SER A 160 11.28 -16.12 31.87
C SER A 160 10.57 -16.45 33.19
N VAL A 161 9.64 -17.41 33.15
CA VAL A 161 9.02 -17.95 34.35
C VAL A 161 10.01 -18.92 34.96
N MET A 162 10.71 -18.43 35.98
CA MET A 162 11.50 -19.25 36.90
C MET A 162 10.60 -20.35 37.47
N PHE A 163 10.87 -21.59 37.09
CA PHE A 163 10.24 -22.79 37.64
C PHE A 163 10.58 -22.90 39.13
N TYR A 164 9.66 -22.51 40.00
CA TYR A 164 9.65 -22.98 41.38
C TYR A 164 8.65 -24.13 41.47
N THR A 165 9.18 -25.36 41.40
CA THR A 165 8.42 -26.57 41.75
C THR A 165 8.19 -26.59 43.25
N ILE A 166 6.94 -26.39 43.69
CA ILE A 166 6.53 -26.66 45.07
C ILE A 166 6.17 -28.15 45.17
N LEU A 167 6.95 -28.86 45.96
CA LEU A 167 6.72 -30.23 46.39
C LEU A 167 5.57 -30.25 47.41
N ALA A 168 4.36 -30.66 46.99
CA ALA A 168 3.28 -30.92 47.93
C ALA A 168 3.39 -32.36 48.46
N VAL A 169 3.85 -32.46 49.72
CA VAL A 169 3.84 -33.67 50.54
C VAL A 169 2.38 -34.05 50.83
N ILE A 170 1.92 -35.19 50.30
CA ILE A 170 0.67 -35.83 50.73
C ILE A 170 0.96 -36.53 52.04
N LEU A 171 0.46 -35.99 53.15
CA LEU A 171 0.33 -36.71 54.40
C LEU A 171 -0.89 -36.19 55.18
N MET A 172 -1.65 -37.16 55.68
CA MET A 172 -2.72 -37.09 56.67
C MET A 172 -4.13 -36.80 56.13
N THR A 173 -5.21 -37.51 56.47
CA THR A 173 -5.45 -38.79 57.17
C THR A 173 -6.98 -38.94 57.19
N ASN A 174 -7.47 -40.18 57.03
CA ASN A 174 -8.68 -40.75 57.65
C ASN A 174 -10.07 -40.11 57.41
N GLY A 175 -10.87 -40.87 56.66
CA GLY A 175 -12.12 -41.43 57.20
C GLY A 175 -13.39 -40.61 57.01
N HIS A 176 -14.29 -41.07 56.14
CA HIS A 176 -15.62 -41.54 56.56
C HIS A 176 -16.40 -42.14 55.38
N ASP A 177 -17.07 -43.25 55.69
CA ASP A 177 -17.84 -44.17 54.85
C ASP A 177 -18.97 -43.53 54.03
N TYR A 178 -19.21 -44.08 52.83
CA TYR A 178 -20.58 -44.28 52.33
C TYR A 178 -20.71 -45.66 51.67
N LYS A 179 -21.60 -46.48 52.24
CA LYS A 179 -22.09 -47.78 51.75
C LYS A 179 -23.04 -47.58 50.57
N PHE A 180 -22.97 -48.47 49.57
CA PHE A 180 -24.05 -49.37 49.13
C PHE A 180 -23.41 -50.60 48.48
#